data_AF-A0A1Y2I580-F1
#
_entry.id   AF-A0A1Y2I580-F1
#
_cell.length_a   1.000
_cell.length_b   1.000
_cell.length_c   1.000
_cell.angle_alpha   90.00
_cell.angle_beta   90.00
_cell.angle_gamma   90.00
#
_symmetry.space_group_name_H-M   'P 1'
#
loop_
_entity.id
_entity.type
_entity.pdbx_description
1 polymer ?
#
loop_
_entity_poly.entity_id
_entity_poly.type
_entity_poly.pdbx_seq_one_letter_code
_entity_poly.pdbx_strand_id
1 'polypeptide(L)'
;IDWAEGVEAYKKLTIDQMRVAFGLPTEHFPFFNKKTDSTGNEDPWTESGRKALASPSAADLKPFWHQWVGVLKIVDNMMDGKNLMLMDQVGVGKTLQAVGTLAMYEWLRVSKETRGQYPARFQQSARGSDALPRRMHVVVCTPNLVQQWTSEMHRYLEYGMFTILPYLG
;
A
#
# COMPACT_ATOMS: atom_id res chain seq x y z
N ILE A 1 22.94 9.70 13.51
CA ILE A 1 21.55 9.85 13.97
C ILE A 1 21.00 8.44 14.08
N ASP A 2 20.99 7.92 15.31
CA ASP A 2 20.51 6.57 15.60
C ASP A 2 18.98 6.57 15.56
N TRP A 3 18.45 5.89 14.55
CA TRP A 3 17.02 5.64 14.39
C TRP A 3 16.57 4.62 15.43
N ALA A 4 15.68 5.01 16.34
CA ALA A 4 15.00 4.15 17.30
C ALA A 4 13.48 4.40 17.23
N GLU A 5 12.84 4.01 16.13
CA GLU A 5 11.42 4.30 15.83
C GLU A 5 10.56 3.03 15.70
N GLY A 6 10.83 2.01 16.52
CA GLY A 6 10.05 0.76 16.51
C GLY A 6 10.02 0.03 15.17
N VAL A 7 11.00 0.31 14.29
CA VAL A 7 11.26 -0.40 13.03
C VAL A 7 12.48 -1.32 13.13
N GLU A 8 13.10 -1.40 14.32
CA GLU A 8 14.32 -2.17 14.58
C GLU A 8 14.19 -3.65 14.17
N ALA A 9 13.02 -4.23 14.44
CA ALA A 9 12.70 -5.61 14.06
C ALA A 9 12.71 -5.85 12.54
N TYR A 10 12.61 -4.78 11.74
CA TYR A 10 12.50 -4.82 10.27
C TYR A 10 13.80 -4.39 9.57
N LYS A 11 14.76 -3.78 10.28
CA LYS A 11 16.02 -3.26 9.68
C LYS A 11 16.82 -4.30 8.89
N LYS A 12 16.69 -5.58 9.27
CA LYS A 12 17.41 -6.70 8.63
C LYS A 12 16.65 -7.33 7.45
N LEU A 13 15.41 -6.92 7.20
CA LEU A 13 14.58 -7.52 6.15
C LEU A 13 14.92 -6.92 4.79
N THR A 14 15.10 -7.77 3.78
CA THR A 14 15.16 -7.34 2.38
C THR A 14 13.75 -7.14 1.82
N ILE A 15 13.62 -6.45 0.68
CA ILE A 15 12.33 -6.32 -0.02
C ILE A 15 11.75 -7.69 -0.35
N ASP A 16 12.57 -8.64 -0.79
CA ASP A 16 12.11 -10.00 -1.11
C ASP A 16 11.62 -10.76 0.13
N GLN A 17 12.28 -10.60 1.27
CA GLN A 17 11.79 -11.17 2.52
C GLN A 17 10.45 -10.57 2.94
N MET A 18 10.24 -9.26 2.74
CA MET A 18 8.96 -8.62 2.98
C MET A 18 7.87 -9.10 2.02
N ARG A 19 8.20 -9.30 0.73
CA ARG A 19 7.29 -9.90 -0.25
C ARG A 19 6.87 -11.31 0.13
N VAL A 20 7.82 -12.15 0.53
CA VAL A 20 7.55 -13.52 1.02
C VAL A 20 6.70 -13.48 2.29
N ALA A 21 6.97 -12.56 3.21
CA ALA A 21 6.15 -12.36 4.41
C ALA A 21 4.68 -12.04 4.07
N PHE A 22 4.44 -11.28 3.00
CA PHE A 22 3.11 -10.99 2.47
C PHE A 22 2.51 -12.09 1.57
N GLY A 23 3.28 -13.13 1.25
CA GLY A 23 2.86 -14.20 0.33
C GLY A 23 2.60 -13.69 -1.09
N LEU A 24 3.29 -12.63 -1.53
CA LEU A 24 3.06 -12.00 -2.82
C LEU A 24 3.67 -12.84 -3.97
N PRO A 25 2.91 -13.09 -5.04
CA PRO A 25 3.42 -13.78 -6.23
C PRO A 25 4.24 -12.86 -7.14
N THR A 26 4.16 -11.54 -6.93
CA THR A 26 4.75 -10.51 -7.79
C THR A 26 5.73 -9.61 -7.05
N GLU A 27 6.49 -8.80 -7.81
CA GLU A 27 7.48 -7.84 -7.28
C GLU A 27 6.92 -6.54 -6.75
N HIS A 28 5.66 -6.27 -7.06
CA HIS A 28 4.98 -5.03 -6.73
C HIS A 28 3.91 -5.31 -5.68
N PHE A 29 3.50 -4.25 -4.98
CA PHE A 29 2.28 -4.31 -4.20
C PHE A 29 1.11 -4.76 -5.09
N PRO A 30 0.18 -5.55 -4.53
CA PRO A 30 -0.99 -5.98 -5.27
C PRO A 30 -1.82 -4.76 -5.68
N PHE A 31 -2.47 -4.82 -6.84
CA PHE A 31 -3.34 -3.76 -7.35
C PHE A 31 -2.64 -2.41 -7.63
N PHE A 32 -1.31 -2.35 -7.59
CA PHE A 32 -0.57 -1.15 -7.94
C PHE A 32 -0.29 -1.10 -9.45
N ASN A 33 -0.25 0.12 -9.99
CA ASN A 33 0.35 0.37 -11.29
C ASN A 33 1.81 -0.10 -11.27
N LYS A 34 2.27 -0.71 -12.36
CA LYS A 34 3.68 -1.13 -12.51
C LYS A 34 4.58 0.02 -12.97
N LYS A 35 3.97 0.99 -13.65
CA LYS A 35 4.64 2.14 -14.24
C LYS A 35 3.96 3.43 -13.80
N THR A 36 4.68 4.53 -13.96
CA THR A 36 4.19 5.88 -13.68
C THR A 36 4.67 6.83 -14.77
N ASP A 37 3.87 7.84 -15.07
CA ASP A 37 4.28 8.94 -15.92
C ASP A 37 5.36 9.76 -15.18
N SER A 38 6.57 9.79 -15.73
CA SER A 38 7.70 10.52 -15.15
C SER A 38 7.49 12.03 -15.17
N THR A 39 6.57 12.52 -16.01
CA THR A 39 6.24 13.95 -16.10
C THR A 39 5.11 14.35 -15.16
N GLY A 40 4.32 13.39 -14.66
CA GLY A 40 3.19 13.63 -13.75
C GLY A 40 2.05 14.43 -14.38
N ASN A 41 1.98 14.51 -15.71
CA ASN A 41 1.02 15.34 -16.42
C ASN A 41 -0.27 14.57 -16.74
N GLU A 42 -0.19 13.25 -16.84
CA GLU A 42 -1.33 12.40 -17.17
C GLU A 42 -1.85 11.65 -15.95
N ASP A 43 -3.16 11.75 -15.71
CA ASP A 43 -3.85 10.97 -14.67
C ASP A 43 -3.99 9.50 -15.11
N PRO A 44 -3.40 8.52 -14.40
CA PRO A 44 -3.46 7.10 -14.79
C PRO A 44 -4.86 6.49 -14.86
N TRP A 45 -5.87 7.17 -14.32
CA TRP A 45 -7.27 6.71 -14.37
C TRP A 45 -8.03 7.21 -15.60
N THR A 46 -7.43 8.10 -16.41
CA THR A 46 -7.98 8.49 -17.72
C THR A 46 -7.52 7.53 -18.82
N GLU A 47 -8.17 7.58 -19.98
CA GLU A 47 -7.73 6.79 -21.14
C GLU A 47 -6.34 7.21 -21.62
N SER A 48 -6.04 8.51 -21.64
CA SER A 48 -4.72 9.04 -22.04
C SER A 48 -3.63 8.61 -21.07
N GLY A 49 -3.87 8.68 -19.76
CA GLY A 49 -2.89 8.25 -18.76
C GLY A 49 -2.63 6.75 -18.79
N ARG A 50 -3.65 5.91 -19.00
CA ARG A 50 -3.41 4.48 -19.22
C ARG A 50 -2.54 4.20 -20.45
N LYS A 51 -2.74 4.94 -21.55
CA LYS A 51 -1.87 4.85 -22.74
C LYS A 51 -0.44 5.32 -22.42
N ALA A 52 -0.28 6.39 -21.64
CA ALA A 52 1.02 6.88 -21.20
C ALA A 52 1.76 5.84 -20.36
N LEU A 53 1.09 5.20 -19.41
CA LEU A 53 1.66 4.13 -18.57
C LEU A 53 2.03 2.87 -19.37
N ALA A 54 1.34 2.59 -20.47
CA ALA A 54 1.67 1.48 -21.37
C ALA A 54 2.91 1.77 -22.24
N SER A 55 3.36 3.02 -22.33
CA SER A 55 4.52 3.40 -23.12
C SER A 55 5.80 2.69 -22.64
N PRO A 56 6.71 2.31 -23.56
CA PRO A 56 8.04 1.84 -23.20
C PRO A 56 8.84 2.87 -22.38
N SER A 57 8.59 4.17 -22.57
CA SER A 57 9.29 5.27 -21.89
C SER A 57 8.78 5.58 -20.48
N ALA A 58 7.65 5.00 -20.06
CA ALA A 58 7.12 5.21 -18.72
C ALA A 58 8.05 4.59 -17.66
N ALA A 59 8.25 5.32 -16.56
CA ALA A 59 9.15 4.93 -15.49
C ALA A 59 8.53 3.84 -14.61
N ASP A 60 9.36 3.00 -14.00
CA ASP A 60 8.89 1.98 -13.07
C ASP A 60 8.35 2.62 -11.78
N LEU A 61 7.15 2.22 -11.36
CA LEU A 61 6.62 2.57 -10.05
C LEU A 61 7.10 1.54 -9.03
N LYS A 62 8.24 1.82 -8.39
CA LYS A 62 8.85 0.94 -7.39
C LYS A 62 8.91 1.62 -6.03
N PRO A 63 8.24 1.07 -5.00
CA PRO A 63 8.36 1.57 -3.64
C PRO A 63 9.79 1.40 -3.11
N PHE A 64 10.25 2.38 -2.34
CA PHE A 64 11.53 2.28 -1.64
C PHE A 64 11.44 1.29 -0.46
N TRP A 65 12.59 0.78 -0.03
CA TRP A 65 12.68 -0.16 1.09
C TRP A 65 11.94 0.31 2.36
N HIS A 66 12.08 1.58 2.74
CA HIS A 66 11.43 2.12 3.93
C HIS A 66 9.90 2.19 3.79
N GLN A 67 9.39 2.29 2.56
CA GLN A 67 7.94 2.24 2.32
C GLN A 67 7.42 0.82 2.50
N TRP A 68 8.16 -0.20 2.03
CA TRP A 68 7.86 -1.60 2.31
C TRP A 68 7.83 -1.91 3.80
N VAL A 69 8.84 -1.44 4.55
CA VAL A 69 8.88 -1.59 6.01
C VAL A 69 7.68 -0.92 6.68
N GLY A 70 7.33 0.30 6.25
CA GLY A 70 6.17 1.01 6.77
C GLY A 70 4.86 0.25 6.56
N VAL A 71 4.62 -0.26 5.35
CA VAL A 71 3.44 -1.08 5.04
C VAL A 71 3.42 -2.34 5.91
N LEU A 72 4.54 -3.06 6.02
CA LEU A 72 4.62 -4.28 6.83
C LEU A 72 4.36 -4.01 8.31
N LYS A 73 4.94 -2.93 8.86
CA LYS A 73 4.70 -2.52 10.25
C LYS A 73 3.23 -2.17 10.49
N ILE A 74 2.59 -1.43 9.58
CA ILE A 74 1.15 -1.13 9.72
C ILE A 74 0.34 -2.42 9.67
N VAL A 75 0.61 -3.32 8.72
CA VAL A 75 -0.15 -4.57 8.56
C VAL A 75 0.05 -5.51 9.74
N ASP A 76 1.26 -5.66 10.27
CA ASP A 76 1.52 -6.46 11.48
C ASP A 76 0.68 -5.95 12.65
N ASN A 77 0.71 -4.64 12.92
CA ASN A 77 -0.08 -4.05 14.01
C ASN A 77 -1.58 -4.24 13.78
N MET A 78 -2.05 -4.05 12.55
CA MET A 78 -3.45 -4.27 12.19
C MET A 78 -3.88 -5.73 12.41
N MET A 79 -3.07 -6.71 12.01
CA MET A 79 -3.33 -8.13 12.20
C MET A 79 -3.32 -8.52 13.69
N ASP A 80 -2.51 -7.83 14.50
CA ASP A 80 -2.51 -7.94 15.96
C ASP A 80 -3.62 -7.14 16.65
N GLY A 81 -4.45 -6.39 15.90
CA GLY A 81 -5.49 -5.54 16.48
C GLY A 81 -4.98 -4.31 17.22
N LYS A 82 -3.74 -3.89 16.96
CA LYS A 82 -3.08 -2.72 17.55
C LYS A 82 -3.24 -1.50 16.66
N ASN A 83 -3.49 -0.34 17.28
CA ASN A 83 -3.42 0.95 16.60
C ASN A 83 -1.94 1.38 16.48
N LEU A 84 -1.62 2.10 15.41
CA LEU A 84 -0.27 2.58 15.15
C LEU A 84 -0.28 4.08 14.84
N MET A 85 0.69 4.79 15.38
CA MET A 85 1.04 6.14 14.97
C MET A 85 2.36 6.10 14.21
N LEU A 86 2.36 6.57 12.96
CA LEU A 86 3.58 6.73 12.16
C LEU A 86 4.12 8.15 12.32
N MET A 87 5.24 8.28 13.02
CA MET A 87 5.89 9.58 13.29
C MET A 87 7.10 9.84 12.37
N ASP A 88 7.19 9.14 11.24
CA ASP A 88 8.30 9.26 10.30
C ASP A 88 8.43 10.71 9.76
N GLN A 89 9.64 11.09 9.37
CA GLN A 89 9.93 12.40 8.79
C GLN A 89 9.04 12.74 7.58
N VAL A 90 8.81 14.04 7.35
CA VAL A 90 8.13 14.52 6.15
C VAL A 90 8.95 14.12 4.91
N GLY A 91 8.26 13.70 3.84
CA GLY A 91 8.92 13.28 2.59
C GLY A 91 9.27 11.79 2.48
N VAL A 92 9.11 11.00 3.55
CA VAL A 92 9.38 9.54 3.56
C VAL A 92 8.34 8.72 2.75
N GLY A 93 7.29 9.37 2.21
CA GLY A 93 6.27 8.68 1.41
C GLY A 93 5.23 7.93 2.24
N LYS A 94 4.80 8.54 3.35
CA LYS A 94 3.70 8.04 4.20
C LYS A 94 2.41 7.78 3.43
N THR A 95 2.12 8.59 2.40
CA THR A 95 0.96 8.38 1.51
C THR A 95 1.04 7.02 0.81
N LEU A 96 2.20 6.66 0.26
CA LEU A 96 2.40 5.34 -0.36
C LEU A 96 2.27 4.23 0.68
N GLN A 97 2.82 4.40 1.88
CA GLN A 97 2.67 3.43 2.95
C GLN A 97 1.18 3.21 3.30
N ALA A 98 0.40 4.28 3.44
CA ALA A 98 -1.02 4.18 3.73
C ALA A 98 -1.80 3.49 2.60
N VAL A 99 -1.61 3.91 1.35
CA VAL A 99 -2.27 3.31 0.18
C VAL A 99 -1.83 1.85 -0.03
N GLY A 100 -0.54 1.56 0.18
CA GLY A 100 0.01 0.22 0.14
C GLY A 100 -0.61 -0.69 1.20
N THR A 101 -0.88 -0.18 2.41
CA THR A 101 -1.62 -0.91 3.43
C THR A 101 -3.06 -1.22 3.00
N LEU A 102 -3.76 -0.29 2.34
CA LEU A 102 -5.11 -0.55 1.83
C LEU A 102 -5.10 -1.65 0.76
N ALA A 103 -4.13 -1.61 -0.16
CA ALA A 103 -3.94 -2.67 -1.15
C ALA A 103 -3.59 -4.01 -0.50
N MET A 104 -2.72 -4.01 0.51
CA MET A 104 -2.34 -5.22 1.24
C MET A 104 -3.48 -5.78 2.09
N TYR A 105 -4.34 -4.93 2.65
CA TYR A 105 -5.56 -5.35 3.34
C TYR A 105 -6.43 -6.21 2.43
N GLU A 106 -6.71 -5.68 1.23
CA GLU A 106 -7.56 -6.35 0.25
C GLU A 106 -6.91 -7.64 -0.26
N TRP A 107 -5.60 -7.64 -0.48
CA TRP A 107 -4.85 -8.83 -0.86
C TRP A 107 -4.93 -9.93 0.20
N LEU A 108 -4.72 -9.59 1.47
CA LEU A 108 -4.79 -10.56 2.57
C LEU A 108 -6.21 -11.10 2.71
N ARG A 109 -7.23 -10.24 2.60
CA ARG A 109 -8.64 -10.63 2.60
C ARG A 109 -8.94 -11.66 1.50
N VAL A 110 -8.66 -11.31 0.25
CA VAL A 110 -8.90 -12.19 -0.91
C VAL A 110 -8.07 -13.47 -0.80
N SER A 111 -6.82 -13.39 -0.33
CA SER A 111 -5.97 -14.57 -0.13
C SER A 111 -6.57 -15.53 0.89
N LYS A 112 -7.10 -15.03 2.02
CA LYS A 112 -7.73 -15.86 3.04
C LYS A 112 -9.05 -16.46 2.55
N GLU A 113 -9.87 -15.68 1.83
CA GLU A 113 -11.13 -16.17 1.24
C GLU A 113 -10.90 -17.25 0.18
N THR A 114 -9.89 -17.10 -0.67
CA THR A 114 -9.63 -18.03 -1.79
C THR A 114 -8.78 -19.24 -1.41
N ARG A 115 -7.83 -19.09 -0.48
CA ARG A 115 -6.87 -20.15 -0.09
C ARG A 115 -7.14 -20.75 1.30
N GLY A 116 -8.08 -20.19 2.06
CA GLY A 116 -8.41 -20.62 3.43
C GLY A 116 -7.37 -20.24 4.49
N GLN A 117 -6.21 -19.68 4.11
CA GLN A 117 -5.13 -19.33 5.02
C GLN A 117 -4.43 -18.03 4.65
N TYR A 118 -3.94 -17.32 5.67
CA TYR A 118 -3.00 -16.21 5.49
C TYR A 118 -1.57 -16.72 5.25
N PRO A 119 -0.68 -15.87 4.72
CA PRO A 119 0.76 -16.11 4.78
C PRO A 119 1.22 -16.43 6.21
N ALA A 120 2.24 -17.30 6.34
CA ALA A 120 2.69 -17.85 7.61
C ALA A 120 2.90 -16.80 8.72
N ARG A 121 3.42 -15.61 8.36
CA ARG A 121 3.64 -14.49 9.29
C ARG A 121 2.38 -14.06 10.03
N PHE A 122 1.22 -14.09 9.37
CA PHE A 122 -0.03 -13.57 9.93
C PHE A 122 -0.97 -14.65 10.47
N GLN A 123 -0.62 -15.93 10.33
CA GLN A 123 -1.47 -17.04 10.78
C GLN A 123 -1.66 -17.05 12.31
N GLN A 124 -0.62 -16.67 13.06
CA GLN A 124 -0.64 -16.64 14.52
C GLN A 124 -1.01 -15.27 15.10
N SER A 125 -1.35 -14.30 14.24
CA SER A 125 -1.80 -12.98 14.70
C SER A 125 -3.19 -13.05 15.32
N ALA A 126 -3.58 -12.02 16.08
CA ALA A 126 -4.89 -11.95 16.72
C ALA A 126 -6.07 -12.09 15.73
N ARG A 127 -5.86 -11.72 14.46
CA ARG A 127 -6.83 -11.85 13.36
C ARG A 127 -6.50 -12.96 12.37
N GLY A 128 -5.65 -13.92 12.75
CA GLY A 128 -5.18 -14.99 11.86
C GLY A 128 -6.23 -16.08 11.55
N SER A 129 -7.24 -16.22 12.40
CA SER A 129 -8.31 -17.23 12.27
C SER A 129 -9.24 -16.94 11.09
N ASP A 130 -9.78 -15.72 11.05
CA ASP A 130 -10.89 -15.33 10.18
C ASP A 130 -10.43 -14.41 9.04
N ALA A 131 -11.21 -14.40 7.96
CA ALA A 131 -11.00 -13.43 6.89
C ALA A 131 -11.22 -12.00 7.39
N LEU A 132 -10.38 -11.07 6.94
CA LEU A 132 -10.58 -9.64 7.16
C LEU A 132 -11.96 -9.24 6.58
N PRO A 133 -12.77 -8.44 7.30
CA PRO A 133 -14.11 -8.13 6.84
C PRO A 133 -14.08 -7.22 5.59
N ARG A 134 -14.99 -7.43 4.64
CA ARG A 134 -15.18 -6.49 3.53
C ARG A 134 -15.73 -5.16 4.07
N ARG A 135 -14.93 -4.09 4.00
CA ARG A 135 -15.30 -2.76 4.54
C ARG A 135 -14.82 -1.65 3.62
N MET A 136 -15.47 -0.49 3.76
CA MET A 136 -14.96 0.77 3.21
C MET A 136 -13.84 1.28 4.11
N HIS A 137 -12.83 1.89 3.50
CA HIS A 137 -11.75 2.57 4.21
C HIS A 137 -11.95 4.08 4.12
N VAL A 138 -11.73 4.78 5.23
CA VAL A 138 -11.87 6.23 5.31
C VAL A 138 -10.48 6.82 5.52
N VAL A 139 -10.08 7.70 4.61
CA VAL A 139 -8.87 8.53 4.75
C VAL A 139 -9.32 9.94 5.10
N VAL A 140 -8.91 10.41 6.28
CA VAL A 140 -9.18 11.77 6.74
C VAL A 140 -7.92 12.60 6.53
N CYS A 141 -8.05 13.70 5.79
CA CYS A 141 -6.97 14.64 5.55
C CYS A 141 -7.50 16.08 5.59
N THR A 142 -6.60 17.05 5.67
CA THR A 142 -6.98 18.47 5.56
C THR A 142 -7.58 18.73 4.16
N PRO A 143 -8.60 19.60 4.03
CA PRO A 143 -9.30 19.81 2.75
C PRO A 143 -8.37 20.12 1.56
N ASN A 144 -7.32 20.91 1.79
CA ASN A 144 -6.33 21.28 0.76
C ASN A 144 -5.48 20.11 0.25
N LEU A 145 -5.49 18.96 0.92
CA LEU A 145 -4.75 17.76 0.52
C LEU A 145 -5.64 16.75 -0.22
N VAL A 146 -6.95 16.97 -0.33
CA VAL A 146 -7.85 15.99 -0.97
C VAL A 146 -7.43 15.72 -2.41
N GLN A 147 -7.17 16.77 -3.21
CA GLN A 147 -6.70 16.60 -4.59
C GLN A 147 -5.37 15.84 -4.64
N GLN A 148 -4.42 16.18 -3.76
CA GLN A 148 -3.13 15.48 -3.71
C GLN A 148 -3.31 14.00 -3.35
N TRP A 149 -4.16 13.66 -2.38
CA TRP A 149 -4.46 12.28 -2.03
C TRP A 149 -5.12 11.54 -3.18
N THR A 150 -6.09 12.15 -3.86
CA THR A 150 -6.75 11.55 -5.03
C THR A 150 -5.73 11.28 -6.15
N SER A 151 -4.90 12.26 -6.52
CA SER A 151 -3.87 12.09 -7.54
C SER A 151 -2.85 11.03 -7.17
N GLU A 152 -2.40 10.97 -5.91
CA GLU A 152 -1.48 9.93 -5.44
C GLU A 152 -2.12 8.53 -5.45
N MET A 153 -3.38 8.42 -5.04
CA MET A 153 -4.12 7.16 -5.14
C MET A 153 -4.29 6.71 -6.60
N HIS A 154 -4.60 7.63 -7.53
CA HIS A 154 -4.66 7.32 -8.96
C HIS A 154 -3.29 6.91 -9.50
N ARG A 155 -2.23 7.57 -9.05
CA ARG A 155 -0.85 7.23 -9.40
C ARG A 155 -0.47 5.81 -8.98
N TYR A 156 -0.84 5.43 -7.76
CA TYR A 156 -0.45 4.15 -7.19
C TYR A 156 -1.36 3.00 -7.60
N LEU A 157 -2.68 3.17 -7.55
CA LEU A 157 -3.65 2.10 -7.72
C LEU A 157 -4.02 1.93 -9.19
N GLU A 158 -4.09 0.68 -9.63
CA GLU A 158 -4.58 0.32 -10.96
C GLU A 158 -6.07 0.67 -11.10
N TYR A 159 -6.40 1.31 -12.21
CA TYR A 159 -7.77 1.72 -12.52
C TYR A 159 -8.72 0.51 -12.48
N GLY A 160 -9.86 0.66 -11.80
CA GLY A 160 -10.88 -0.38 -11.67
C GLY A 160 -10.69 -1.35 -10.51
N MET A 161 -9.52 -1.35 -9.84
CA MET A 161 -9.30 -2.18 -8.64
C MET A 161 -9.93 -1.59 -7.38
N PHE A 162 -9.99 -0.25 -7.30
CA PHE A 162 -10.58 0.50 -6.20
C PHE A 162 -11.55 1.55 -6.72
N THR A 163 -12.51 1.95 -5.88
CA THR A 163 -13.36 3.12 -6.11
C THR A 163 -13.01 4.16 -5.06
N ILE A 164 -12.62 5.36 -5.51
CA ILE A 164 -12.27 6.49 -4.64
C ILE A 164 -13.42 7.49 -4.67
N LEU A 165 -13.91 7.86 -3.49
CA LEU A 165 -15.04 8.77 -3.31
C LEU A 165 -14.59 9.97 -2.45
N PRO A 166 -14.09 11.07 -3.06
CA PRO A 166 -13.73 12.27 -2.32
C PRO A 166 -14.99 12.93 -1.73
N TYR A 167 -14.88 13.40 -0.47
CA TYR A 167 -15.95 14.14 0.20
C TYR A 167 -15.39 15.48 0.71
N LEU A 168 -15.94 16.60 0.23
CA LEU A 168 -15.44 17.96 0.51
C LEU A 168 -16.40 18.83 1.34
N GLY A 169 -17.57 18.30 1.71
CA GLY A 169 -18.63 19.08 2.36
C GLY A 169 -19.47 19.88 1.38
#